data_AF-A0A397DMC6-F1
#
_entry.id   AF-A0A397DMC6-F1
#
_cell.length_a   1.000
_cell.length_b   1.000
_cell.length_c   1.000
_cell.angle_alpha   90.00
_cell.angle_beta   90.00
_cell.angle_gamma   90.00
#
_symmetry.space_group_name_H-M   'P 1'
#
loop_
_entity.id
_entity.type
_entity.pdbx_description
1 polymer ?
#
loop_
_entity_poly.entity_id
_entity_poly.type
_entity_poly.pdbx_seq_one_letter_code
_entity_poly.pdbx_strand_id
1 'polypeptide(L)'
;MQPAESTVPKPSQPKAAKKQKAATRDTAEFTEVRRKKVPRSSNTQTHPPHGLVGRPWTSPNAFAALAERWTVGYTHHTLSDDDVSSTTIIPEPDAHVADLHHDTAGEFVTCMNIDAGTPTATVVPLDVLLAELAALDAASHLAVSTHQAEVEAAHTDSNFDMAALVNAVRVDTLCGHLSSHPVEFGIQLHHLLAHDRPTFEFFVRQRLLHRWLRATWGGTSSFDRLYTQTFGKVASKANIIELFTALAFPDDHETLTAATENGDELSLSRFDFELVLAIAEVLLAAHGPLFFNSEAALLATTGALVGVIASPGAMRCLSSDTMATVLLTTQLGSELWRLLEVVYASDEDMRRILLTLHDMYELGQCDLTTLGQVQVHESAPCLIVNTNYHGKLECVEWLASIRVIDVWRTFHPHVRLYSGPGRVNRLDYLFIDHDLATNLCTSASYLPNTFGGDHLRHSVTLSHTQSPSSRSYWRLPRELLADPHIILGIRQEAALLLEDMIAAPLANHGAMWYGWLKRMKGRLVKCHRQYLEANTTTLHHLQLRVAAAQRAFEVNGFGAADVGAAKLALEQASAEHRQHAMDRQFDFHANTNERGTSHFFRRPQGTKVPITCP
;
A
#
# COMPACT_ATOMS: atom_id res chain seq x y z
N MET A 1 -59.87 -66.45 -2.02
CA MET A 1 -61.08 -65.72 -2.41
C MET A 1 -60.65 -64.42 -3.06
N GLN A 2 -61.30 -64.07 -4.17
CA GLN A 2 -61.16 -62.90 -5.07
C GLN A 2 -60.96 -61.51 -4.40
N PRO A 3 -60.70 -60.40 -5.14
CA PRO A 3 -60.21 -60.22 -6.52
C PRO A 3 -59.17 -59.06 -6.71
N ALA A 4 -58.81 -58.82 -7.97
CA ALA A 4 -57.89 -57.82 -8.52
C ALA A 4 -58.54 -56.46 -8.88
N GLU A 5 -57.71 -55.41 -9.04
CA GLU A 5 -57.71 -54.42 -10.15
C GLU A 5 -56.46 -53.51 -10.01
N SER A 6 -55.49 -53.54 -10.94
CA SER A 6 -55.35 -52.71 -12.16
C SER A 6 -54.42 -51.50 -11.97
N THR A 7 -53.20 -51.57 -12.54
CA THR A 7 -52.40 -50.37 -12.89
C THR A 7 -51.68 -50.58 -14.22
N VAL A 8 -51.87 -49.62 -15.13
CA VAL A 8 -51.32 -49.53 -16.49
C VAL A 8 -49.89 -48.96 -16.45
N PRO A 9 -48.93 -49.45 -17.27
CA PRO A 9 -47.55 -48.97 -17.28
C PRO A 9 -47.30 -47.87 -18.33
N LYS A 10 -46.29 -47.00 -18.08
CA LYS A 10 -45.68 -46.14 -19.10
C LYS A 10 -44.15 -46.34 -19.17
N PRO A 11 -43.55 -46.21 -20.37
CA PRO A 11 -42.34 -46.94 -20.75
C PRO A 11 -41.03 -46.20 -20.49
N SER A 12 -39.98 -46.99 -20.29
CA SER A 12 -38.56 -46.61 -20.17
C SER A 12 -37.94 -46.12 -21.48
N GLN A 13 -37.10 -45.08 -21.41
CA GLN A 13 -36.19 -44.68 -22.48
C GLN A 13 -34.73 -44.49 -21.99
N PRO A 14 -33.74 -44.59 -22.89
CA PRO A 14 -32.48 -45.30 -22.64
C PRO A 14 -31.26 -44.40 -22.31
N LYS A 15 -30.22 -45.05 -21.77
CA LYS A 15 -28.90 -44.49 -21.43
C LYS A 15 -28.21 -43.84 -22.64
N ALA A 16 -27.67 -42.64 -22.46
CA ALA A 16 -26.86 -41.95 -23.47
C ALA A 16 -25.38 -42.38 -23.43
N ALA A 17 -24.83 -42.64 -24.63
CA ALA A 17 -23.51 -43.18 -24.90
C ALA A 17 -22.38 -42.11 -24.92
N LYS A 18 -21.15 -42.58 -24.69
CA LYS A 18 -19.87 -41.88 -24.92
C LYS A 18 -19.84 -41.26 -26.33
N LYS A 19 -19.48 -39.97 -26.43
CA LYS A 19 -19.14 -39.33 -27.71
C LYS A 19 -17.62 -39.13 -27.86
N GLN A 20 -17.17 -39.49 -29.05
CA GLN A 20 -15.79 -39.50 -29.56
C GLN A 20 -15.16 -38.10 -29.68
N LYS A 21 -13.82 -38.10 -29.62
CA LYS A 21 -12.93 -37.01 -30.03
C LYS A 21 -13.15 -36.69 -31.53
N ALA A 22 -13.48 -35.44 -31.84
CA ALA A 22 -13.47 -34.92 -33.21
C ALA A 22 -12.35 -33.88 -33.37
N ALA A 23 -11.76 -33.91 -34.56
CA ALA A 23 -10.54 -33.21 -34.95
C ALA A 23 -10.69 -31.67 -35.04
N THR A 24 -9.51 -31.05 -34.99
CA THR A 24 -9.14 -29.65 -35.13
C THR A 24 -9.91 -28.91 -36.23
N ARG A 25 -10.37 -27.69 -35.93
CA ARG A 25 -10.61 -26.66 -36.94
C ARG A 25 -10.25 -25.28 -36.38
N ASP A 26 -9.19 -24.72 -36.94
CA ASP A 26 -8.83 -23.30 -36.85
C ASP A 26 -9.93 -22.43 -37.45
N THR A 27 -10.34 -21.42 -36.69
CA THR A 27 -10.62 -20.02 -37.14
C THR A 27 -11.16 -19.26 -35.93
N ALA A 28 -10.35 -18.35 -35.38
CA ALA A 28 -10.76 -17.41 -34.36
C ALA A 28 -11.64 -16.32 -35.00
N GLU A 29 -12.95 -16.45 -34.85
CA GLU A 29 -13.90 -15.37 -35.10
C GLU A 29 -14.39 -14.83 -33.74
N PHE A 30 -14.31 -13.50 -33.57
CA PHE A 30 -14.67 -12.81 -32.34
C PHE A 30 -16.17 -12.95 -32.06
N THR A 31 -16.53 -13.52 -30.90
CA THR A 31 -17.91 -13.44 -30.37
C THR A 31 -18.04 -12.24 -29.43
N GLU A 32 -18.91 -11.30 -29.79
CA GLU A 32 -19.28 -10.14 -28.99
C GLU A 32 -20.12 -10.57 -27.77
N VAL A 33 -19.62 -10.33 -26.55
CA VAL A 33 -20.31 -10.69 -25.31
C VAL A 33 -21.32 -9.60 -24.93
N ARG A 34 -22.62 -9.87 -25.15
CA ARG A 34 -23.72 -9.01 -24.67
C ARG A 34 -23.76 -8.97 -23.13
N ARG A 35 -23.51 -7.80 -22.55
CA ARG A 35 -23.68 -7.53 -21.11
C ARG A 35 -25.15 -7.66 -20.68
N LYS A 36 -25.39 -8.42 -19.62
CA LYS A 36 -26.67 -8.49 -18.90
C LYS A 36 -26.88 -7.16 -18.15
N LYS A 37 -27.96 -6.44 -18.45
CA LYS A 37 -28.34 -5.19 -17.75
C LYS A 37 -28.81 -5.53 -16.32
N VAL A 38 -28.14 -4.96 -15.32
CA VAL A 38 -28.61 -4.91 -13.92
C VAL A 38 -29.25 -3.53 -13.69
N PRO A 39 -30.38 -3.40 -12.96
CA PRO A 39 -31.03 -2.12 -12.74
C PRO A 39 -30.19 -1.20 -11.84
N ARG A 40 -30.14 0.09 -12.19
CA ARG A 40 -29.53 1.15 -11.38
C ARG A 40 -30.34 1.37 -10.10
N SER A 41 -29.70 1.14 -8.95
CA SER A 41 -30.09 1.78 -7.69
C SER A 41 -29.50 3.19 -7.66
N SER A 42 -30.36 4.17 -7.38
CA SER A 42 -30.07 5.60 -7.36
C SER A 42 -29.44 6.00 -6.02
N ASN A 43 -28.14 6.32 -6.04
CA ASN A 43 -27.56 7.28 -5.10
C ASN A 43 -26.45 8.04 -5.84
N THR A 44 -26.84 9.16 -6.44
CA THR A 44 -25.95 10.12 -7.09
C THR A 44 -25.37 11.07 -6.04
N GLN A 45 -24.13 10.86 -5.64
CA GLN A 45 -23.28 11.97 -5.17
C GLN A 45 -22.53 12.55 -6.37
N THR A 46 -22.56 13.87 -6.47
CA THR A 46 -21.89 14.68 -7.49
C THR A 46 -20.37 14.65 -7.30
N HIS A 47 -19.65 14.21 -8.33
CA HIS A 47 -18.18 14.25 -8.37
C HIS A 47 -17.64 15.70 -8.37
N PRO A 48 -16.56 16.01 -7.65
CA PRO A 48 -15.81 17.25 -7.83
C PRO A 48 -14.98 17.23 -9.13
N PRO A 49 -14.56 18.41 -9.64
CA PRO A 49 -13.96 18.55 -10.96
C PRO A 49 -12.53 18.03 -11.01
N HIS A 50 -12.19 17.45 -12.17
CA HIS A 50 -10.89 16.91 -12.54
C HIS A 50 -9.70 17.83 -12.24
N GLY A 51 -8.82 17.36 -11.35
CA GLY A 51 -7.46 17.85 -11.16
C GLY A 51 -6.76 17.03 -10.08
N LEU A 52 -5.69 16.31 -10.45
CA LEU A 52 -4.82 15.50 -9.58
C LEU A 52 -5.53 14.36 -8.83
N VAL A 53 -5.63 13.18 -9.44
CA VAL A 53 -5.85 11.94 -8.69
C VAL A 53 -4.89 10.89 -9.22
N GLY A 54 -3.68 10.86 -8.65
CA GLY A 54 -2.88 9.64 -8.61
C GLY A 54 -3.72 8.54 -7.94
N ARG A 55 -3.53 7.28 -8.35
CA ARG A 55 -4.27 6.18 -7.74
C ARG A 55 -3.84 5.96 -6.27
N PRO A 56 -4.68 5.35 -5.42
CA PRO A 56 -4.75 5.64 -3.98
C PRO A 56 -4.09 4.58 -3.08
N TRP A 57 -3.19 3.75 -3.59
CA TRP A 57 -2.76 2.56 -2.85
C TRP A 57 -1.55 2.74 -1.93
N THR A 58 -0.86 3.88 -1.96
CA THR A 58 0.11 4.27 -0.93
C THR A 58 0.37 5.76 -1.04
N SER A 59 0.04 6.48 0.02
CA SER A 59 0.66 7.78 0.30
C SER A 59 2.18 7.64 0.32
N PRO A 60 2.97 8.55 -0.28
CA PRO A 60 4.42 8.51 -0.15
C PRO A 60 4.89 8.61 1.32
N ASN A 61 4.04 9.04 2.26
CA ASN A 61 4.46 9.20 3.65
C ASN A 61 3.37 9.15 4.73
N ALA A 62 2.29 8.37 4.55
CA ALA A 62 1.20 8.34 5.54
C ALA A 62 1.65 7.87 6.93
N PHE A 63 2.65 6.97 7.02
CA PHE A 63 3.20 6.53 8.30
C PHE A 63 3.99 7.64 9.01
N ALA A 64 4.82 8.42 8.31
CA ALA A 64 5.46 9.56 8.96
C ALA A 64 4.45 10.68 9.28
N ALA A 65 3.44 10.87 8.44
CA ALA A 65 2.36 11.82 8.72
C ALA A 65 1.56 11.43 9.98
N LEU A 66 1.37 10.13 10.22
CA LEU A 66 0.77 9.59 11.43
C LEU A 66 1.71 9.77 12.63
N ALA A 67 2.99 9.42 12.50
CA ALA A 67 3.99 9.53 13.56
C ALA A 67 4.27 10.97 14.00
N GLU A 68 4.22 11.95 13.08
CA GLU A 68 4.33 13.38 13.40
C GLU A 68 3.15 13.91 14.22
N ARG A 69 2.00 13.23 14.16
CA ARG A 69 0.74 13.71 14.75
C ARG A 69 0.32 12.93 15.97
N TRP A 70 0.76 11.69 16.09
CA TRP A 70 0.35 10.81 17.18
C TRP A 70 1.48 9.91 17.62
N THR A 71 1.59 9.76 18.93
CA THR A 71 2.30 8.66 19.57
C THR A 71 1.32 7.92 20.46
N VAL A 72 1.35 6.59 20.44
CA VAL A 72 0.48 5.79 21.30
C VAL A 72 1.33 5.17 22.40
N GLY A 73 1.31 5.79 23.58
CA GLY A 73 1.86 5.25 24.81
C GLY A 73 0.87 4.28 25.48
N TYR A 74 1.13 3.92 26.74
CA TYR A 74 0.23 3.08 27.52
C TYR A 74 0.36 3.32 29.03
N THR A 75 -0.70 3.00 29.75
CA THR A 75 -0.70 2.84 31.22
C THR A 75 -1.07 1.42 31.63
N HIS A 76 -0.55 1.02 32.79
CA HIS A 76 -0.85 -0.27 33.40
C HIS A 76 -1.83 -0.12 34.55
N HIS A 77 -2.85 -0.97 34.54
CA HIS A 77 -3.79 -1.11 35.64
C HIS A 77 -3.72 -2.54 36.11
N THR A 78 -3.06 -2.76 37.24
CA THR A 78 -2.92 -4.09 37.83
C THR A 78 -3.94 -4.24 38.94
N LEU A 79 -4.63 -5.37 38.94
CA LEU A 79 -5.46 -5.80 40.05
C LEU A 79 -5.01 -7.19 40.48
N SER A 80 -4.92 -7.37 41.80
CA SER A 80 -4.64 -8.65 42.42
C SER A 80 -5.95 -9.21 42.92
N ASP A 81 -6.31 -10.39 42.44
CA ASP A 81 -7.15 -11.32 43.18
C ASP A 81 -6.26 -12.09 44.16
N ASP A 82 -6.81 -12.66 45.23
CA ASP A 82 -6.10 -13.15 46.42
C ASP A 82 -4.86 -14.05 46.16
N ASP A 83 -4.75 -14.70 44.98
CA ASP A 83 -3.57 -15.48 44.54
C ASP A 83 -3.05 -15.17 43.11
N VAL A 84 -3.70 -14.29 42.35
CA VAL A 84 -3.37 -14.04 40.92
C VAL A 84 -3.44 -12.54 40.59
N SER A 85 -2.39 -12.00 39.96
CA SER A 85 -2.41 -10.63 39.44
C SER A 85 -2.60 -10.62 37.92
N SER A 86 -3.51 -9.77 37.45
CA SER A 86 -3.72 -9.51 36.02
C SER A 86 -3.51 -8.02 35.75
N THR A 87 -2.83 -7.72 34.66
CA THR A 87 -2.52 -6.33 34.23
C THR A 87 -3.35 -5.98 33.01
N THR A 88 -4.10 -4.88 33.04
CA THR A 88 -4.70 -4.30 31.85
C THR A 88 -3.80 -3.19 31.32
N ILE A 89 -3.48 -3.25 30.03
CA ILE A 89 -2.68 -2.29 29.27
C ILE A 89 -3.66 -1.41 28.49
N ILE A 90 -3.77 -0.16 28.92
CA ILE A 90 -4.67 0.81 28.30
C ILE A 90 -3.84 1.77 27.44
N PRO A 91 -4.18 1.99 26.16
CA PRO A 91 -3.46 2.94 25.32
C PRO A 91 -3.57 4.36 25.86
N GLU A 92 -2.51 5.14 25.73
CA GLU A 92 -2.50 6.59 25.96
C GLU A 92 -2.10 7.28 24.65
N PRO A 93 -3.06 7.52 23.75
CA PRO A 93 -2.81 8.23 22.51
C PRO A 93 -2.52 9.72 22.82
N ASP A 94 -1.36 10.21 22.41
CA ASP A 94 -0.98 11.61 22.56
C ASP A 94 -0.92 12.28 21.18
N ALA A 95 -1.57 13.44 21.06
CA ALA A 95 -1.72 14.17 19.81
C ALA A 95 -0.72 15.33 19.73
N HIS A 96 0.13 15.29 18.70
CA HIS A 96 1.14 16.30 18.40
C HIS A 96 0.59 17.34 17.42
N VAL A 97 0.74 18.62 17.76
CA VAL A 97 0.22 19.76 16.97
C VAL A 97 1.32 20.69 16.44
N ALA A 98 2.58 20.42 16.78
CA ALA A 98 3.74 21.21 16.36
C ALA A 98 4.59 20.44 15.34
N ASP A 99 5.37 21.17 14.53
CA ASP A 99 6.38 20.60 13.62
C ASP A 99 5.86 19.54 12.63
N LEU A 100 4.64 19.75 12.12
CA LEU A 100 4.03 18.89 11.10
C LEU A 100 4.60 19.21 9.71
N HIS A 101 5.37 18.29 9.12
CA HIS A 101 6.00 18.46 7.81
C HIS A 101 5.25 17.73 6.69
N HIS A 102 4.52 16.67 7.03
CA HIS A 102 3.76 15.86 6.07
C HIS A 102 2.29 16.26 6.01
N ASP A 103 1.74 16.42 4.82
CA ASP A 103 0.31 16.67 4.61
C ASP A 103 -0.50 15.39 4.88
N THR A 104 -1.77 15.54 5.25
CA THR A 104 -2.75 14.43 5.38
C THR A 104 -3.82 14.46 4.30
N ALA A 105 -3.99 15.61 3.63
CA ALA A 105 -5.06 15.82 2.67
C ALA A 105 -4.86 14.97 1.41
N GLY A 106 -5.73 13.98 1.24
CA GLY A 106 -5.64 13.05 0.10
C GLY A 106 -4.59 11.95 0.29
N GLU A 107 -4.11 11.76 1.52
CA GLU A 107 -3.26 10.63 1.89
C GLU A 107 -4.10 9.44 2.39
N PHE A 108 -3.62 8.23 2.08
CA PHE A 108 -4.33 6.98 2.35
C PHE A 108 -3.36 5.89 2.80
N VAL A 109 -3.87 4.99 3.64
CA VAL A 109 -3.22 3.76 4.06
C VAL A 109 -4.09 2.58 3.63
N THR A 110 -3.47 1.45 3.32
CA THR A 110 -4.20 0.21 3.11
C THR A 110 -4.38 -0.47 4.47
N CYS A 111 -5.62 -0.62 4.94
CA CYS A 111 -5.94 -1.41 6.13
C CYS A 111 -6.54 -2.75 5.71
N MET A 112 -6.36 -3.78 6.52
CA MET A 112 -6.94 -5.09 6.27
C MET A 112 -8.23 -5.25 7.06
N ASN A 113 -9.34 -5.40 6.35
CA ASN A 113 -10.65 -5.64 6.95
C ASN A 113 -11.11 -7.07 6.70
N ILE A 114 -11.97 -7.61 7.55
CA ILE A 114 -12.57 -8.92 7.34
C ILE A 114 -13.92 -8.73 6.63
N ASP A 115 -14.00 -9.11 5.36
CA ASP A 115 -15.25 -9.13 4.58
C ASP A 115 -15.69 -10.58 4.32
N ALA A 116 -16.90 -10.93 4.75
CA ALA A 116 -17.47 -12.28 4.64
C ALA A 116 -16.50 -13.41 5.05
N GLY A 117 -15.72 -13.20 6.11
CA GLY A 117 -14.74 -14.16 6.63
C GLY A 117 -13.45 -14.26 5.80
N THR A 118 -13.19 -13.30 4.92
CA THR A 118 -11.97 -13.19 4.12
C THR A 118 -11.25 -11.87 4.41
N PRO A 119 -9.93 -11.89 4.71
CA PRO A 119 -9.14 -10.67 4.80
C PRO A 119 -9.14 -9.94 3.46
N THR A 120 -9.56 -8.69 3.46
CA THR A 120 -9.73 -7.84 2.28
C THR A 120 -9.01 -6.52 2.52
N ALA A 121 -8.09 -6.20 1.62
CA ALA A 121 -7.40 -4.93 1.62
C ALA A 121 -8.38 -3.79 1.27
N THR A 122 -8.45 -2.80 2.15
CA THR A 122 -9.30 -1.62 2.01
C THR A 122 -8.45 -0.36 2.09
N VAL A 123 -8.73 0.60 1.21
CA VAL A 123 -8.05 1.89 1.23
C VAL A 123 -8.77 2.80 2.22
N VAL A 124 -8.05 3.28 3.23
CA VAL A 124 -8.57 4.12 4.31
C VAL A 124 -7.90 5.50 4.24
N PRO A 125 -8.67 6.61 4.20
CA PRO A 125 -8.11 7.96 4.28
C PRO A 125 -7.41 8.18 5.62
N LEU A 126 -6.28 8.89 5.62
CA LEU A 126 -5.52 9.16 6.84
C LEU A 126 -6.36 9.90 7.89
N ASP A 127 -7.23 10.82 7.46
CA ASP A 127 -8.15 11.54 8.36
C ASP A 127 -9.11 10.60 9.12
N VAL A 128 -9.44 9.43 8.56
CA VAL A 128 -10.27 8.42 9.25
C VAL A 128 -9.48 7.74 10.37
N LEU A 129 -8.20 7.43 10.14
CA LEU A 129 -7.32 6.86 11.17
C LEU A 129 -7.05 7.88 12.28
N LEU A 130 -6.89 9.16 11.96
CA LEU A 130 -6.75 10.22 12.96
C LEU A 130 -8.02 10.37 13.81
N ALA A 131 -9.21 10.23 13.19
CA ALA A 131 -10.47 10.22 13.94
C ALA A 131 -10.62 8.96 14.82
N GLU A 132 -10.14 7.80 14.36
CA GLU A 132 -10.08 6.58 15.17
C GLU A 132 -9.18 6.75 16.40
N LEU A 133 -8.00 7.37 16.25
CA LEU A 133 -7.11 7.67 17.39
C LEU A 133 -7.73 8.63 18.41
N ALA A 134 -8.47 9.65 17.94
CA ALA A 134 -9.22 10.53 18.83
C ALA A 134 -10.37 9.79 19.55
N ALA A 135 -11.03 8.83 18.90
CA ALA A 135 -12.02 7.99 19.54
C ALA A 135 -11.39 7.00 20.53
N LEU A 136 -10.19 6.51 20.23
CA LEU A 136 -9.41 5.65 21.11
C LEU A 136 -9.03 6.37 22.41
N ASP A 137 -8.61 7.63 22.34
CA ASP A 137 -8.31 8.44 23.54
C ASP A 137 -9.53 8.54 24.49
N ALA A 138 -10.71 8.84 23.93
CA ALA A 138 -11.96 8.84 24.69
C ALA A 138 -12.30 7.46 25.29
N ALA A 139 -12.07 6.39 24.53
CA ALA A 139 -12.29 5.01 24.98
C ALA A 139 -11.31 4.61 26.10
N SER A 140 -10.05 5.04 26.02
CA SER A 140 -9.04 4.83 27.05
C SER A 140 -9.42 5.48 28.37
N HIS A 141 -9.86 6.75 28.35
CA HIS A 141 -10.33 7.41 29.56
C HIS A 141 -11.53 6.70 30.20
N LEU A 142 -12.47 6.21 29.39
CA LEU A 142 -13.60 5.43 29.89
C LEU A 142 -13.15 4.10 30.49
N ALA A 143 -12.25 3.39 29.81
CA ALA A 143 -11.69 2.12 30.29
C ALA A 143 -11.01 2.29 31.64
N VAL A 144 -10.17 3.32 31.81
CA VAL A 144 -9.55 3.65 33.11
C VAL A 144 -10.60 3.86 34.20
N SER A 145 -11.67 4.62 33.90
CA SER A 145 -12.70 4.96 34.89
C SER A 145 -13.59 3.78 35.30
N THR A 146 -13.76 2.79 34.42
CA THR A 146 -14.65 1.64 34.59
C THR A 146 -13.91 0.36 34.99
N HIS A 147 -12.59 0.33 34.84
CA HIS A 147 -11.75 -0.85 35.03
C HIS A 147 -12.00 -1.58 36.36
N GLN A 148 -12.05 -0.83 37.47
CA GLN A 148 -12.31 -1.41 38.80
C GLN A 148 -13.63 -2.18 38.85
N ALA A 149 -14.70 -1.58 38.30
CA ALA A 149 -16.03 -2.20 38.31
C ALA A 149 -16.10 -3.42 37.37
N GLU A 150 -15.40 -3.39 36.23
CA GLU A 150 -15.32 -4.54 35.32
C GLU A 150 -14.60 -5.72 35.97
N VAL A 151 -13.52 -5.46 36.72
CA VAL A 151 -12.82 -6.50 37.47
C VAL A 151 -13.70 -7.06 38.58
N GLU A 152 -14.37 -6.22 39.38
CA GLU A 152 -15.29 -6.68 40.44
C GLU A 152 -16.44 -7.53 39.88
N ALA A 153 -16.98 -7.15 38.71
CA ALA A 153 -18.02 -7.90 38.03
C ALA A 153 -17.50 -9.28 37.58
N ALA A 154 -16.28 -9.35 37.04
CA ALA A 154 -15.65 -10.60 36.60
C ALA A 154 -15.48 -11.62 37.74
N HIS A 155 -15.30 -11.15 38.99
CA HIS A 155 -15.21 -12.03 40.17
C HIS A 155 -16.58 -12.46 40.71
N THR A 156 -17.58 -11.58 40.61
CA THR A 156 -18.89 -11.81 41.25
C THR A 156 -19.78 -12.73 40.42
N ASP A 157 -19.83 -12.51 39.10
CA ASP A 157 -20.69 -13.22 38.16
C ASP A 157 -19.88 -13.63 36.94
N SER A 158 -19.25 -14.80 37.00
CA SER A 158 -18.49 -15.31 35.85
C SER A 158 -19.42 -15.65 34.68
N ASN A 159 -19.10 -15.14 33.49
CA ASN A 159 -19.87 -15.35 32.27
C ASN A 159 -19.58 -16.72 31.64
N PHE A 160 -18.42 -17.33 31.94
CA PHE A 160 -18.00 -18.60 31.35
C PHE A 160 -16.94 -19.31 32.18
N ASP A 161 -16.80 -20.62 31.98
CA ASP A 161 -15.73 -21.42 32.57
C ASP A 161 -14.70 -21.77 31.49
N MET A 162 -13.55 -21.08 31.53
CA MET A 162 -12.46 -21.30 30.57
C MET A 162 -11.94 -22.74 30.63
N ALA A 163 -11.73 -23.29 31.83
CA ALA A 163 -11.19 -24.65 31.98
C ALA A 163 -12.12 -25.68 31.34
N ALA A 164 -13.43 -25.56 31.57
CA ALA A 164 -14.44 -26.43 30.97
C ALA A 164 -14.47 -26.29 29.44
N LEU A 165 -14.45 -25.06 28.91
CA LEU A 165 -14.46 -24.80 27.47
C LEU A 165 -13.20 -25.32 26.78
N VAL A 166 -12.03 -25.13 27.39
CA VAL A 166 -10.74 -25.65 26.90
C VAL A 166 -10.75 -27.17 26.86
N ASN A 167 -11.20 -27.83 27.93
CA ASN A 167 -11.28 -29.29 27.98
C ASN A 167 -12.32 -29.87 27.00
N ALA A 168 -13.40 -29.13 26.73
CA ALA A 168 -14.41 -29.47 25.74
C ALA A 168 -14.05 -29.04 24.30
N VAL A 169 -12.85 -28.48 24.07
CA VAL A 169 -12.36 -28.03 22.75
C VAL A 169 -13.29 -27.00 22.08
N ARG A 170 -13.86 -26.09 22.87
CA ARG A 170 -14.80 -25.06 22.39
C ARG A 170 -14.08 -23.81 21.90
N VAL A 171 -13.19 -23.98 20.93
CA VAL A 171 -12.27 -22.93 20.43
C VAL A 171 -12.98 -21.68 19.92
N ASP A 172 -14.02 -21.81 19.10
CA ASP A 172 -14.75 -20.64 18.58
C ASP A 172 -15.48 -19.90 19.71
N THR A 173 -15.98 -20.62 20.72
CA THR A 173 -16.63 -20.03 21.91
C THR A 173 -15.62 -19.28 22.77
N LEU A 174 -14.43 -19.85 22.98
CA LEU A 174 -13.32 -19.18 23.67
C LEU A 174 -12.91 -17.88 22.94
N CYS A 175 -12.83 -17.90 21.61
CA CYS A 175 -12.56 -16.68 20.83
C CYS A 175 -13.65 -15.61 21.02
N GLY A 176 -14.92 -16.02 21.10
CA GLY A 176 -16.02 -15.10 21.41
C GLY A 176 -15.85 -14.42 22.76
N HIS A 177 -15.55 -15.19 23.82
CA HIS A 177 -15.32 -14.65 25.15
C HIS A 177 -14.07 -13.76 25.24
N LEU A 178 -13.00 -14.09 24.52
CA LEU A 178 -11.80 -13.25 24.46
C LEU A 178 -12.12 -11.84 23.93
N SER A 179 -13.05 -11.71 22.99
CA SER A 179 -13.46 -10.38 22.51
C SER A 179 -14.50 -9.69 23.36
N SER A 180 -15.48 -10.43 23.90
CA SER A 180 -16.58 -9.80 24.63
C SER A 180 -16.29 -9.58 26.11
N HIS A 181 -15.39 -10.36 26.71
CA HIS A 181 -15.03 -10.31 28.13
C HIS A 181 -13.49 -10.45 28.33
N PRO A 182 -12.66 -9.59 27.73
CA PRO A 182 -11.20 -9.73 27.74
C PRO A 182 -10.59 -9.70 29.15
N VAL A 183 -11.13 -8.89 30.06
CA VAL A 183 -10.67 -8.78 31.45
C VAL A 183 -10.92 -10.09 32.22
N GLU A 184 -12.14 -10.61 32.19
CA GLU A 184 -12.49 -11.91 32.79
C GLU A 184 -11.67 -13.05 32.16
N PHE A 185 -11.48 -13.01 30.83
CA PHE A 185 -10.65 -13.98 30.12
C PHE A 185 -9.20 -13.96 30.60
N GLY A 186 -8.62 -12.78 30.79
CA GLY A 186 -7.28 -12.61 31.34
C GLY A 186 -7.15 -13.20 32.76
N ILE A 187 -8.11 -12.92 33.64
CA ILE A 187 -8.13 -13.46 35.01
C ILE A 187 -8.16 -15.00 34.98
N GLN A 188 -9.10 -15.59 34.24
CA GLN A 188 -9.20 -17.05 34.14
C GLN A 188 -7.97 -17.69 33.46
N LEU A 189 -7.36 -17.01 32.49
CA LEU A 189 -6.12 -17.48 31.86
C LEU A 189 -4.97 -17.57 32.86
N HIS A 190 -4.82 -16.55 33.73
CA HIS A 190 -3.79 -16.56 34.76
C HIS A 190 -4.09 -17.55 35.89
N HIS A 191 -5.35 -17.81 36.22
CA HIS A 191 -5.70 -18.94 37.10
C HIS A 191 -5.32 -20.30 36.50
N LEU A 192 -5.56 -20.53 35.20
CA LEU A 192 -5.10 -21.75 34.55
C LEU A 192 -3.57 -21.85 34.60
N LEU A 193 -2.86 -20.76 34.32
CA LEU A 193 -1.40 -20.72 34.41
C LEU A 193 -0.90 -21.11 35.81
N ALA A 194 -1.47 -20.52 36.85
CA ALA A 194 -1.01 -20.72 38.22
C ALA A 194 -1.41 -22.09 38.77
N HIS A 195 -2.64 -22.54 38.50
CA HIS A 195 -3.27 -23.65 39.24
C HIS A 195 -3.57 -24.89 38.37
N ASP A 196 -3.60 -24.79 37.04
CA ASP A 196 -3.87 -25.90 36.10
C ASP A 196 -3.03 -25.79 34.81
N ARG A 197 -1.71 -25.85 34.98
CA ARG A 197 -0.72 -25.76 33.89
C ARG A 197 -1.02 -26.69 32.70
N PRO A 198 -1.43 -27.96 32.88
CA PRO A 198 -1.76 -28.83 31.76
C PRO A 198 -2.93 -28.33 30.91
N THR A 199 -3.96 -27.75 31.52
CA THR A 199 -5.09 -27.15 30.78
C THR A 199 -4.65 -25.87 30.07
N PHE A 200 -3.82 -25.03 30.70
CA PHE A 200 -3.20 -23.86 30.06
C PHE A 200 -2.42 -24.24 28.79
N GLU A 201 -1.51 -25.21 28.87
CA GLU A 201 -0.73 -25.66 27.71
C GLU A 201 -1.62 -26.27 26.61
N PHE A 202 -2.70 -26.97 27.01
CA PHE A 202 -3.67 -27.48 26.05
C PHE A 202 -4.46 -26.36 25.35
N PHE A 203 -4.76 -25.26 26.06
CA PHE A 203 -5.32 -24.05 25.46
C PHE A 203 -4.35 -23.42 24.44
N VAL A 204 -3.07 -23.29 24.78
CA VAL A 204 -2.06 -22.74 23.85
C VAL A 204 -1.99 -23.57 22.56
N ARG A 205 -1.98 -24.90 22.65
CA ARG A 205 -2.04 -25.82 21.50
C ARG A 205 -3.29 -25.62 20.65
N GLN A 206 -4.45 -25.41 21.27
CA GLN A 206 -5.69 -25.08 20.55
C GLN A 206 -5.58 -23.74 19.83
N ARG A 207 -4.97 -22.72 20.46
CA ARG A 207 -4.79 -21.40 19.83
C ARG A 207 -3.87 -21.47 18.62
N LEU A 208 -2.78 -22.23 18.73
CA LEU A 208 -1.82 -22.44 17.65
C LEU A 208 -2.49 -23.12 16.44
N LEU A 209 -3.21 -24.24 16.67
CA LEU A 209 -3.99 -24.89 15.63
C LEU A 209 -5.04 -23.96 15.02
N HIS A 210 -5.73 -23.18 15.85
CA HIS A 210 -6.71 -22.22 15.38
C HIS A 210 -6.07 -21.24 14.39
N ARG A 211 -4.94 -20.61 14.75
CA ARG A 211 -4.22 -19.69 13.87
C ARG A 211 -3.86 -20.33 12.52
N TRP A 212 -3.25 -21.52 12.51
CA TRP A 212 -2.84 -22.18 11.27
C TRP A 212 -4.03 -22.59 10.38
N LEU A 213 -5.10 -23.12 10.98
CA LEU A 213 -6.32 -23.47 10.23
C LEU A 213 -6.95 -22.19 9.65
N ARG A 214 -7.04 -21.11 10.44
CA ARG A 214 -7.63 -19.85 9.98
C ARG A 214 -6.80 -19.16 8.90
N ALA A 215 -5.48 -19.24 8.99
CA ALA A 215 -4.60 -18.73 7.97
C ALA A 215 -4.84 -19.42 6.62
N THR A 216 -5.22 -20.69 6.62
CA THR A 216 -5.44 -21.50 5.41
C THR A 216 -6.85 -21.34 4.85
N TRP A 217 -7.88 -21.50 5.68
CA TRP A 217 -9.28 -21.61 5.23
C TRP A 217 -10.15 -20.38 5.58
N GLY A 218 -9.60 -19.40 6.30
CA GLY A 218 -10.31 -18.18 6.69
C GLY A 218 -11.39 -18.37 7.77
N GLY A 219 -12.28 -17.39 7.87
CA GLY A 219 -13.15 -17.18 9.03
C GLY A 219 -14.59 -17.69 8.92
N THR A 220 -15.00 -18.39 7.86
CA THR A 220 -16.43 -18.75 7.68
C THR A 220 -16.86 -20.09 8.29
N SER A 221 -15.94 -21.03 8.46
CA SER A 221 -16.23 -22.36 9.03
C SER A 221 -15.92 -22.43 10.52
N SER A 222 -16.57 -23.31 11.29
CA SER A 222 -16.18 -23.54 12.70
C SER A 222 -14.83 -24.25 12.80
N PHE A 223 -14.14 -24.09 13.93
CA PHE A 223 -12.90 -24.79 14.24
C PHE A 223 -13.06 -26.31 14.12
N ASP A 224 -14.13 -26.88 14.70
CA ASP A 224 -14.41 -28.32 14.65
C ASP A 224 -14.50 -28.83 13.21
N ARG A 225 -15.13 -28.05 12.33
CA ARG A 225 -15.27 -28.38 10.92
C ARG A 225 -13.92 -28.32 10.21
N LEU A 226 -13.15 -27.26 10.41
CA LEU A 226 -11.82 -27.12 9.81
C LEU A 226 -10.89 -28.23 10.27
N TYR A 227 -10.85 -28.51 11.58
CA TYR A 227 -10.06 -29.59 12.15
C TYR A 227 -10.44 -30.94 11.55
N THR A 228 -11.74 -31.27 11.52
CA THR A 228 -12.23 -32.56 11.00
C THR A 228 -11.94 -32.73 9.51
N GLN A 229 -12.08 -31.66 8.72
CA GLN A 229 -11.77 -31.68 7.30
C GLN A 229 -10.26 -31.88 7.04
N THR A 230 -9.42 -31.30 7.89
CA THR A 230 -7.96 -31.32 7.73
C THR A 230 -7.35 -32.64 8.20
N PHE A 231 -7.77 -33.14 9.37
CA PHE A 231 -7.14 -34.28 10.03
C PHE A 231 -7.97 -35.57 9.97
N GLY A 232 -9.19 -35.52 9.42
CA GLY A 232 -10.07 -36.69 9.29
C GLY A 232 -10.63 -37.23 10.61
N LYS A 233 -10.38 -36.57 11.74
CA LYS A 233 -10.87 -36.92 13.08
C LYS A 233 -11.64 -35.74 13.67
N VAL A 234 -12.65 -36.02 14.49
CA VAL A 234 -13.37 -34.97 15.23
C VAL A 234 -12.43 -34.30 16.22
N ALA A 235 -12.52 -32.97 16.36
CA ALA A 235 -11.73 -32.25 17.35
C ALA A 235 -12.09 -32.72 18.77
N SER A 236 -11.08 -33.21 19.50
CA SER A 236 -11.23 -33.64 20.89
C SER A 236 -9.89 -33.49 21.60
N LYS A 237 -9.92 -33.45 22.94
CA LYS A 237 -8.69 -33.36 23.74
C LYS A 237 -7.70 -34.46 23.40
N ALA A 238 -8.17 -35.71 23.29
CA ALA A 238 -7.35 -36.85 22.92
C ALA A 238 -6.74 -36.70 21.52
N ASN A 239 -7.54 -36.33 20.51
CA ASN A 239 -7.07 -36.23 19.12
C ASN A 239 -6.10 -35.06 18.92
N ILE A 240 -6.30 -33.93 19.61
CA ILE A 240 -5.36 -32.80 19.55
C ILE A 240 -4.05 -33.16 20.26
N ILE A 241 -4.10 -33.80 21.43
CA ILE A 241 -2.88 -34.26 22.11
C ILE A 241 -2.13 -35.29 21.26
N GLU A 242 -2.84 -36.28 20.71
CA GLU A 242 -2.27 -37.26 19.77
C GLU A 242 -1.67 -36.55 18.57
N LEU A 243 -2.34 -35.55 18.01
CA LEU A 243 -1.83 -34.74 16.90
C LEU A 243 -0.51 -34.08 17.28
N PHE A 244 -0.40 -33.35 18.39
CA PHE A 244 0.89 -32.74 18.80
C PHE A 244 1.96 -33.75 19.22
N THR A 245 1.58 -34.96 19.63
CA THR A 245 2.53 -36.03 19.97
C THR A 245 3.04 -36.75 18.70
N ALA A 246 2.16 -36.94 17.72
CA ALA A 246 2.46 -37.58 16.44
C ALA A 246 3.09 -36.60 15.43
N LEU A 247 2.76 -35.31 15.55
CA LEU A 247 3.47 -34.20 14.95
C LEU A 247 4.81 -34.02 15.66
N ALA A 248 5.70 -34.99 15.51
CA ALA A 248 7.01 -34.65 15.00
C ALA A 248 6.76 -34.21 13.55
N PHE A 249 6.30 -32.97 13.39
CA PHE A 249 6.31 -32.29 12.11
C PHE A 249 7.67 -32.61 11.45
N PRO A 250 7.72 -33.23 10.26
CA PRO A 250 9.00 -33.63 9.67
C PRO A 250 9.95 -32.42 9.69
N ASP A 251 11.18 -32.63 10.17
CA ASP A 251 12.28 -31.65 10.32
C ASP A 251 12.68 -30.88 9.04
N ASP A 252 11.86 -30.92 7.98
CA ASP A 252 11.99 -30.13 6.76
C ASP A 252 11.42 -28.69 6.91
N HIS A 253 11.08 -28.27 8.12
CA HIS A 253 10.64 -26.90 8.36
C HIS A 253 11.82 -25.93 8.24
N GLU A 254 11.61 -24.87 7.46
CA GLU A 254 12.51 -23.73 7.37
C GLU A 254 12.76 -23.17 8.77
N THR A 255 13.91 -23.54 9.33
CA THR A 255 14.38 -23.05 10.62
C THR A 255 14.81 -21.61 10.43
N LEU A 256 14.41 -20.74 11.35
CA LEU A 256 14.97 -19.40 11.40
C LEU A 256 16.40 -19.56 11.93
N THR A 257 17.39 -19.21 11.12
CA THR A 257 18.81 -19.34 11.47
C THR A 257 19.50 -17.99 11.49
N ALA A 258 20.33 -17.74 12.49
CA ALA A 258 21.16 -16.54 12.59
C ALA A 258 22.59 -16.90 13.00
N ALA A 259 23.58 -16.33 12.31
CA ALA A 259 24.99 -16.45 12.67
C ALA A 259 25.35 -15.43 13.76
N THR A 260 25.93 -15.90 14.86
CA THR A 260 26.48 -15.07 15.93
C THR A 260 27.86 -14.52 15.56
N GLU A 261 28.31 -13.48 16.27
CA GLU A 261 29.64 -12.89 16.09
C GLU A 261 30.81 -13.88 16.32
N ASN A 262 30.56 -14.94 17.10
CA ASN A 262 31.55 -15.99 17.39
C ASN A 262 31.60 -17.09 16.31
N GLY A 263 30.72 -17.02 15.31
CA GLY A 263 30.58 -18.05 14.28
C GLY A 263 29.68 -19.23 14.66
N ASP A 264 29.02 -19.19 15.81
CA ASP A 264 27.96 -20.14 16.19
C ASP A 264 26.64 -19.77 15.50
N GLU A 265 25.73 -20.74 15.35
CA GLU A 265 24.42 -20.55 14.70
C GLU A 265 23.29 -20.66 15.75
N LEU A 266 22.51 -19.59 15.88
CA LEU A 266 21.22 -19.61 16.55
C LEU A 266 20.20 -20.23 15.59
N SER A 267 19.39 -21.15 16.10
CA SER A 267 18.33 -21.79 15.33
C SER A 267 17.05 -21.81 16.13
N LEU A 268 15.96 -21.38 15.50
CA LEU A 268 14.62 -21.39 16.08
C LEU A 268 13.65 -22.06 15.11
N SER A 269 12.96 -23.10 15.59
CA SER A 269 11.98 -23.78 14.76
C SER A 269 10.79 -22.86 14.46
N ARG A 270 10.20 -23.01 13.27
CA ARG A 270 9.01 -22.22 12.92
C ARG A 270 7.82 -22.52 13.82
N PHE A 271 7.77 -23.74 14.36
CA PHE A 271 6.78 -24.14 15.36
C PHE A 271 6.91 -23.32 16.64
N ASP A 272 8.13 -23.25 17.21
CA ASP A 272 8.40 -22.53 18.46
C ASP A 272 8.15 -21.04 18.29
N PHE A 273 8.52 -20.49 17.13
CA PHE A 273 8.23 -19.11 16.79
C PHE A 273 6.71 -18.82 16.78
N GLU A 274 5.92 -19.62 16.06
CA GLU A 274 4.46 -19.44 16.05
C GLU A 274 3.80 -19.71 17.41
N LEU A 275 4.38 -20.60 18.22
CA LEU A 275 3.94 -20.83 19.59
C LEU A 275 4.04 -19.55 20.41
N VAL A 276 5.20 -18.86 20.37
CA VAL A 276 5.42 -17.57 21.02
C VAL A 276 4.42 -16.52 20.50
N LEU A 277 4.24 -16.42 19.18
CA LEU A 277 3.29 -15.46 18.60
C LEU A 277 1.83 -15.75 19.00
N ALA A 278 1.44 -17.03 19.09
CA ALA A 278 0.09 -17.42 19.48
C ALA A 278 -0.25 -17.01 20.91
N ILE A 279 0.69 -17.17 21.85
CA ILE A 279 0.48 -16.73 23.23
C ILE A 279 0.61 -15.21 23.38
N ALA A 280 1.55 -14.57 22.68
CA ALA A 280 1.70 -13.11 22.68
C ALA A 280 0.42 -12.42 22.18
N GLU A 281 -0.22 -12.99 21.15
CA GLU A 281 -1.50 -12.51 20.65
C GLU A 281 -2.63 -12.64 21.67
N VAL A 282 -2.73 -13.77 22.39
CA VAL A 282 -3.75 -13.95 23.43
C VAL A 282 -3.52 -12.95 24.56
N LEU A 283 -2.26 -12.76 24.97
CA LEU A 283 -1.90 -11.77 25.98
C LEU A 283 -2.26 -10.36 25.51
N LEU A 284 -1.98 -10.00 24.26
CA LEU A 284 -2.39 -8.72 23.70
C LEU A 284 -3.91 -8.54 23.68
N ALA A 285 -4.66 -9.56 23.26
CA ALA A 285 -6.12 -9.49 23.20
C ALA A 285 -6.78 -9.43 24.58
N ALA A 286 -6.24 -10.13 25.58
CA ALA A 286 -6.78 -10.15 26.94
C ALA A 286 -6.33 -8.93 27.77
N HIS A 287 -5.05 -8.55 27.69
CA HIS A 287 -4.48 -7.48 28.49
C HIS A 287 -4.59 -6.12 27.82
N GLY A 288 -4.51 -6.03 26.48
CA GLY A 288 -4.59 -4.79 25.73
C GLY A 288 -5.71 -4.78 24.69
N PRO A 289 -6.99 -5.02 25.06
CA PRO A 289 -8.08 -5.18 24.09
C PRO A 289 -8.31 -3.94 23.22
N LEU A 290 -8.05 -2.74 23.74
CA LEU A 290 -8.17 -1.50 22.95
C LEU A 290 -7.09 -1.40 21.86
N PHE A 291 -5.84 -1.80 22.17
CA PHE A 291 -4.78 -1.94 21.16
C PHE A 291 -5.14 -3.04 20.16
N PHE A 292 -5.52 -4.21 20.65
CA PHE A 292 -5.80 -5.37 19.82
C PHE A 292 -6.89 -5.11 18.79
N ASN A 293 -7.87 -4.25 19.10
CA ASN A 293 -9.03 -3.95 18.25
C ASN A 293 -8.91 -2.66 17.43
N SER A 294 -7.95 -1.77 17.70
CA SER A 294 -7.74 -0.55 16.90
C SER A 294 -6.70 -0.77 15.79
N GLU A 295 -7.11 -0.55 14.54
CA GLU A 295 -6.17 -0.55 13.41
C GLU A 295 -5.23 0.65 13.51
N ALA A 296 -5.78 1.83 13.84
CA ALA A 296 -4.99 3.05 13.94
C ALA A 296 -3.93 2.99 15.06
N ALA A 297 -4.25 2.38 16.21
CA ALA A 297 -3.28 2.17 17.28
C ALA A 297 -2.14 1.27 16.81
N LEU A 298 -2.44 0.12 16.22
CA LEU A 298 -1.42 -0.82 15.75
C LEU A 298 -0.55 -0.21 14.64
N LEU A 299 -1.15 0.54 13.70
CA LEU A 299 -0.43 1.29 12.66
C LEU A 299 0.50 2.34 13.26
N ALA A 300 0.03 3.13 14.24
CA ALA A 300 0.82 4.17 14.89
C ALA A 300 1.96 3.58 15.74
N THR A 301 1.70 2.46 16.43
CA THR A 301 2.67 1.79 17.30
C THR A 301 3.74 1.04 16.51
N THR A 302 3.39 0.40 15.39
CA THR A 302 4.35 -0.39 14.59
C THR A 302 5.01 0.40 13.47
N GLY A 303 4.38 1.49 12.99
CA GLY A 303 4.81 2.18 11.77
C GLY A 303 4.70 1.32 10.51
N ALA A 304 4.01 0.19 10.58
CA ALA A 304 3.90 -0.81 9.52
C ALA A 304 2.45 -1.25 9.34
N LEU A 305 2.15 -1.90 8.22
CA LEU A 305 0.80 -2.39 7.92
C LEU A 305 0.35 -3.49 8.88
N VAL A 306 -0.95 -3.49 9.19
CA VAL A 306 -1.58 -4.51 10.03
C VAL A 306 -2.13 -5.61 9.14
N GLY A 307 -1.50 -6.78 9.20
CA GLY A 307 -1.98 -8.01 8.59
C GLY A 307 -2.94 -8.75 9.53
N VAL A 308 -4.03 -9.28 8.97
CA VAL A 308 -5.06 -9.98 9.75
C VAL A 308 -5.39 -11.35 9.17
N ILE A 309 -5.64 -12.30 10.05
CA ILE A 309 -6.19 -13.62 9.80
C ILE A 309 -7.66 -13.58 10.21
N ALA A 310 -8.57 -13.95 9.29
CA ALA A 310 -9.99 -13.92 9.57
C ALA A 310 -10.43 -15.07 10.49
N SER A 311 -11.25 -14.74 11.48
CA SER A 311 -11.88 -15.69 12.40
C SER A 311 -13.42 -15.50 12.40
N PRO A 312 -14.24 -16.50 12.77
CA PRO A 312 -15.69 -16.38 12.76
C PRO A 312 -16.19 -15.30 13.70
N GLY A 313 -17.35 -14.71 13.36
CA GLY A 313 -18.01 -13.74 14.24
C GLY A 313 -17.34 -12.37 14.28
N ALA A 314 -16.72 -11.93 13.17
CA ALA A 314 -15.96 -10.68 13.06
C ALA A 314 -14.71 -10.57 13.96
N MET A 315 -14.33 -11.69 14.58
CA MET A 315 -13.06 -11.84 15.28
C MET A 315 -11.88 -11.73 14.31
N ARG A 316 -10.81 -11.05 14.71
CA ARG A 316 -9.53 -11.08 14.01
C ARG A 316 -8.46 -11.82 14.80
N CYS A 317 -7.48 -12.36 14.09
CA CYS A 317 -6.16 -12.64 14.62
C CYS A 317 -5.18 -11.78 13.82
N LEU A 318 -4.07 -11.35 14.39
CA LEU A 318 -3.00 -10.67 13.70
C LEU A 318 -2.15 -11.70 12.95
N SER A 319 -1.67 -11.30 11.77
CA SER A 319 -0.69 -12.08 11.01
C SER A 319 0.58 -12.30 11.82
N SER A 320 1.35 -13.32 11.47
CA SER A 320 2.62 -13.62 12.15
C SER A 320 3.58 -12.42 12.10
N ASP A 321 3.69 -11.76 10.96
CA ASP A 321 4.59 -10.62 10.74
C ASP A 321 4.17 -9.41 11.58
N THR A 322 2.86 -9.12 11.63
CA THR A 322 2.31 -8.05 12.48
C THR A 322 2.55 -8.33 13.96
N MET A 323 2.28 -9.56 14.41
CA MET A 323 2.48 -9.90 15.82
C MET A 323 3.96 -9.89 16.19
N ALA A 324 4.85 -10.37 15.30
CA ALA A 324 6.29 -10.30 15.51
C ALA A 324 6.80 -8.85 15.56
N THR A 325 6.31 -7.99 14.67
CA THR A 325 6.61 -6.55 14.69
C THR A 325 6.16 -5.92 15.99
N VAL A 326 4.91 -6.11 16.41
CA VAL A 326 4.42 -5.62 17.71
C VAL A 326 5.30 -6.11 18.85
N LEU A 327 5.60 -7.40 18.90
CA LEU A 327 6.33 -8.02 20.01
C LEU A 327 7.79 -7.56 20.11
N LEU A 328 8.49 -7.41 18.98
CA LEU A 328 9.94 -7.20 18.96
C LEU A 328 10.34 -5.73 18.78
N THR A 329 9.51 -4.88 18.16
CA THR A 329 9.94 -3.53 17.76
C THR A 329 9.26 -2.40 18.52
N THR A 330 8.31 -2.70 19.42
CA THR A 330 7.46 -1.68 20.03
C THR A 330 7.50 -1.71 21.55
N GLN A 331 7.19 -0.58 22.19
CA GLN A 331 7.10 -0.50 23.67
C GLN A 331 5.98 -1.40 24.22
N LEU A 332 4.87 -1.52 23.47
CA LEU A 332 3.81 -2.49 23.76
C LEU A 332 4.35 -3.93 23.76
N GLY A 333 5.23 -4.24 22.80
CA GLY A 333 5.96 -5.50 22.73
C GLY A 333 6.79 -5.79 23.97
N SER A 334 7.47 -4.80 24.54
CA SER A 334 8.24 -4.94 25.79
C SER A 334 7.35 -5.40 26.97
N GLU A 335 6.11 -4.90 27.06
CA GLU A 335 5.18 -5.38 28.10
C GLU A 335 4.66 -6.79 27.83
N LEU A 336 4.36 -7.11 26.56
CA LEU A 336 3.99 -8.48 26.19
C LEU A 336 5.14 -9.44 26.50
N TRP A 337 6.39 -9.02 26.25
CA TRP A 337 7.58 -9.79 26.57
C TRP A 337 7.70 -10.06 28.07
N ARG A 338 7.51 -9.02 28.90
CA ARG A 338 7.48 -9.15 30.37
C ARG A 338 6.39 -10.14 30.83
N LEU A 339 5.21 -10.11 30.21
CA LEU A 339 4.14 -11.07 30.51
C LEU A 339 4.52 -12.49 30.09
N LEU A 340 5.16 -12.69 28.93
CA LEU A 340 5.66 -13.99 28.49
C LEU A 340 6.70 -14.57 29.45
N GLU A 341 7.61 -13.74 29.95
CA GLU A 341 8.60 -14.15 30.95
C GLU A 341 7.95 -14.63 32.25
N VAL A 342 6.86 -13.99 32.68
CA VAL A 342 6.07 -14.43 33.83
C VAL A 342 5.36 -15.76 33.54
N VAL A 343 4.72 -15.90 32.38
CA VAL A 343 4.01 -17.11 31.95
C VAL A 343 4.94 -18.33 31.88
N TYR A 344 6.20 -18.14 31.49
CA TYR A 344 7.19 -19.21 31.31
C TYR A 344 8.34 -19.14 32.31
N ALA A 345 8.13 -18.51 33.48
CA ALA A 345 9.15 -18.37 34.51
C ALA A 345 9.65 -19.69 35.14
N SER A 346 8.99 -20.81 34.88
CA SER A 346 9.42 -22.13 35.34
C SER A 346 9.72 -23.11 34.20
N ASP A 347 9.71 -22.62 32.96
CA ASP A 347 9.82 -23.42 31.74
C ASP A 347 11.14 -23.09 31.02
N GLU A 348 12.17 -23.90 31.30
CA GLU A 348 13.53 -23.67 30.80
C GLU A 348 13.62 -23.76 29.26
N ASP A 349 12.81 -24.63 28.65
CA ASP A 349 12.78 -24.77 27.18
C ASP A 349 12.19 -23.53 26.53
N MET A 350 11.04 -23.05 27.04
CA MET A 350 10.42 -21.82 26.54
C MET A 350 11.27 -20.58 26.81
N ARG A 351 11.97 -20.52 27.95
CA ARG A 351 12.94 -19.44 28.22
C ARG A 351 14.05 -19.40 27.18
N ARG A 352 14.63 -20.56 26.83
CA ARG A 352 15.65 -20.64 25.79
C ARG A 352 15.10 -20.22 24.43
N ILE A 353 13.86 -20.60 24.10
CA ILE A 353 13.17 -20.17 22.87
C ILE A 353 13.02 -18.65 22.82
N LEU A 354 12.53 -18.02 23.91
CA LEU A 354 12.37 -16.57 24.00
C LEU A 354 13.72 -15.85 23.86
N LEU A 355 14.75 -16.31 24.59
CA LEU A 355 16.11 -15.75 24.50
C LEU A 355 16.66 -15.84 23.08
N THR A 356 16.54 -17.01 22.43
CA THR A 356 16.99 -17.22 21.05
C THR A 356 16.28 -16.25 20.11
N LEU A 357 14.96 -16.09 20.23
CA LEU A 357 14.20 -15.15 19.41
C LEU A 357 14.67 -13.69 19.60
N HIS A 358 14.91 -13.28 20.84
CA HIS A 358 15.42 -11.93 21.14
C HIS A 358 16.81 -11.71 20.55
N ASP A 359 17.73 -12.65 20.73
CA ASP A 359 19.10 -12.55 20.21
C ASP A 359 19.10 -12.48 18.67
N MET A 360 18.26 -13.27 18.00
CA MET A 360 18.09 -13.23 16.54
C MET A 360 17.62 -11.86 16.04
N TYR A 361 16.74 -11.21 16.78
CA TYR A 361 16.25 -9.87 16.45
C TYR A 361 17.32 -8.79 16.67
N GLU A 362 18.00 -8.79 17.83
CA GLU A 362 19.05 -7.81 18.14
C GLU A 362 20.23 -7.85 17.17
N LEU A 363 20.55 -9.04 16.65
CA LEU A 363 21.58 -9.20 15.62
C LEU A 363 21.15 -8.67 14.24
N GLY A 364 19.89 -8.21 14.08
CA GLY A 364 19.34 -7.72 12.82
C GLY A 364 19.19 -8.82 11.76
N GLN A 365 19.16 -10.09 12.18
CA GLN A 365 19.12 -11.26 11.30
C GLN A 365 17.72 -11.88 11.19
N CYS A 366 16.76 -11.38 11.96
CA CYS A 366 15.34 -11.69 11.81
C CYS A 366 14.68 -10.61 10.95
N ASP A 367 14.55 -10.85 9.63
CA ASP A 367 13.77 -9.96 8.76
C ASP A 367 12.27 -10.17 8.99
N LEU A 368 11.69 -9.29 9.80
CA LEU A 368 10.28 -9.34 10.18
C LEU A 368 9.33 -9.18 8.99
N THR A 369 9.81 -8.65 7.85
CA THR A 369 9.01 -8.42 6.64
C THR A 369 8.87 -9.64 5.74
N THR A 370 9.68 -10.68 5.97
CA THR A 370 9.71 -11.91 5.15
C THR A 370 9.37 -13.17 5.93
N LEU A 371 8.96 -13.03 7.20
CA LEU A 371 8.57 -14.13 8.06
C LEU A 371 7.41 -14.94 7.46
N GLY A 372 6.45 -14.31 6.79
CA GLY A 372 5.33 -14.99 6.16
C GLY A 372 4.35 -15.63 7.16
N GLN A 373 3.24 -16.14 6.65
CA GLN A 373 2.19 -16.72 7.48
C GLN A 373 2.26 -18.25 7.49
N VAL A 374 2.34 -18.87 8.67
CA VAL A 374 2.23 -20.33 8.79
C VAL A 374 0.80 -20.79 8.57
N GLN A 375 0.65 -21.78 7.69
CA GLN A 375 -0.60 -22.38 7.24
C GLN A 375 -0.49 -23.90 7.30
N VAL A 376 -1.63 -24.58 7.35
CA VAL A 376 -1.69 -26.02 7.09
C VAL A 376 -1.84 -26.22 5.58
N HIS A 377 -1.15 -27.18 5.01
CA HIS A 377 -1.28 -27.49 3.59
C HIS A 377 -2.69 -28.01 3.26
N GLU A 378 -3.33 -27.48 2.22
CA GLU A 378 -4.74 -27.77 1.93
C GLU A 378 -5.04 -29.26 1.66
N SER A 379 -4.05 -30.00 1.17
CA SER A 379 -4.20 -31.42 0.80
C SER A 379 -3.36 -32.38 1.63
N ALA A 380 -2.64 -31.90 2.65
CA ALA A 380 -1.77 -32.73 3.49
C ALA A 380 -1.68 -32.16 4.90
N PRO A 381 -1.61 -32.99 5.95
CA PRO A 381 -1.50 -32.51 7.32
C PRO A 381 -0.06 -32.07 7.67
N CYS A 382 0.52 -31.16 6.88
CA CYS A 382 1.83 -30.55 7.11
C CYS A 382 1.73 -29.03 7.13
N LEU A 383 2.69 -28.36 7.77
CA LEU A 383 2.77 -26.90 7.76
C LEU A 383 3.53 -26.39 6.54
N ILE A 384 3.07 -25.26 6.03
CA ILE A 384 3.76 -24.47 5.01
C ILE A 384 3.86 -23.03 5.48
N VAL A 385 4.93 -22.34 5.05
CA VAL A 385 5.07 -20.90 5.25
C VAL A 385 4.64 -20.21 3.96
N ASN A 386 3.63 -19.36 4.06
CA ASN A 386 3.15 -18.59 2.93
C ASN A 386 3.64 -17.15 3.02
N THR A 387 4.66 -16.84 2.21
CA THR A 387 5.21 -15.50 2.06
C THR A 387 4.45 -14.66 1.01
N ASN A 388 3.42 -15.21 0.35
CA ASN A 388 2.75 -14.55 -0.78
C ASN A 388 1.76 -13.43 -0.38
N TYR A 389 1.38 -13.32 0.90
CA TYR A 389 0.51 -12.22 1.36
C TYR A 389 1.22 -10.86 1.39
N HIS A 390 2.55 -10.90 1.49
CA HIS A 390 3.46 -9.75 1.63
C HIS A 390 4.34 -9.55 0.39
N GLY A 391 3.87 -10.01 -0.78
CA GLY A 391 4.56 -9.77 -2.04
C GLY A 391 4.01 -8.57 -2.82
N LYS A 392 2.82 -8.07 -2.50
CA LYS A 392 2.09 -7.14 -3.37
C LYS A 392 2.18 -5.69 -2.90
N LEU A 393 2.18 -5.45 -1.59
CA LEU A 393 2.24 -4.10 -1.02
C LEU A 393 3.68 -3.61 -0.98
N GLU A 394 4.58 -4.49 -0.56
CA GLU A 394 6.04 -4.40 -0.55
C GLU A 394 6.55 -4.24 -1.98
N CYS A 395 5.99 -4.98 -2.95
CA CYS A 395 6.28 -4.74 -4.35
C CYS A 395 5.78 -3.36 -4.79
N VAL A 396 4.60 -2.90 -4.38
CA VAL A 396 4.12 -1.55 -4.73
C VAL A 396 4.99 -0.46 -4.09
N GLU A 397 5.39 -0.62 -2.84
CA GLU A 397 6.30 0.27 -2.11
C GLU A 397 7.70 0.28 -2.73
N TRP A 398 8.22 -0.89 -3.09
CA TRP A 398 9.50 -1.03 -3.78
C TRP A 398 9.45 -0.39 -5.16
N LEU A 399 8.40 -0.66 -5.95
CA LEU A 399 8.19 -0.04 -7.28
C LEU A 399 8.04 1.49 -7.17
N ALA A 400 7.40 2.00 -6.12
CA ALA A 400 7.29 3.43 -5.84
C ALA A 400 8.65 4.03 -5.45
N SER A 401 9.38 3.39 -4.55
CA SER A 401 10.71 3.80 -4.08
C SER A 401 11.74 3.84 -5.21
N ILE A 402 11.72 2.86 -6.11
CA ILE A 402 12.58 2.83 -7.31
C ILE A 402 11.95 3.58 -8.52
N ARG A 403 10.80 4.22 -8.32
CA ARG A 403 10.10 5.10 -9.28
C ARG A 403 9.72 4.45 -10.61
N VAL A 404 9.38 3.16 -10.62
CA VAL A 404 8.93 2.46 -11.84
C VAL A 404 7.42 2.21 -11.80
N ILE A 405 6.78 2.22 -12.98
CA ILE A 405 5.33 2.05 -13.12
C ILE A 405 4.97 0.91 -14.09
N ASP A 406 3.83 0.26 -13.86
CA ASP A 406 3.22 -0.65 -14.84
C ASP A 406 2.71 0.17 -16.03
N VAL A 407 3.53 0.27 -17.06
CA VAL A 407 3.26 1.11 -18.23
C VAL A 407 2.03 0.62 -19.00
N TRP A 408 1.70 -0.67 -18.99
CA TRP A 408 0.47 -1.12 -19.67
C TRP A 408 -0.78 -0.62 -18.98
N ARG A 409 -0.75 -0.55 -17.66
CA ARG A 409 -1.89 -0.08 -16.85
C ARG A 409 -2.16 1.42 -17.06
N THR A 410 -1.18 2.21 -17.48
CA THR A 410 -1.38 3.65 -17.79
C THR A 410 -2.23 3.83 -19.05
N PHE A 411 -2.02 3.01 -20.08
CA PHE A 411 -2.83 3.03 -21.31
C PHE A 411 -4.17 2.30 -21.15
N HIS A 412 -4.23 1.29 -20.28
CA HIS A 412 -5.40 0.40 -20.12
C HIS A 412 -5.91 0.34 -18.66
N PRO A 413 -6.36 1.49 -18.10
CA PRO A 413 -6.65 1.62 -16.67
C PRO A 413 -7.81 0.75 -16.15
N HIS A 414 -8.71 0.32 -17.03
CA HIS A 414 -9.92 -0.42 -16.66
C HIS A 414 -10.02 -1.81 -17.32
N VAL A 415 -9.03 -2.18 -18.13
CA VAL A 415 -9.06 -3.44 -18.87
C VAL A 415 -8.49 -4.55 -17.99
N ARG A 416 -9.27 -5.61 -17.77
CA ARG A 416 -8.74 -6.86 -17.21
C ARG A 416 -8.20 -7.72 -18.35
N LEU A 417 -6.91 -8.03 -18.27
CA LEU A 417 -6.20 -8.87 -19.24
C LEU A 417 -5.33 -9.84 -18.46
N TYR A 418 -5.32 -11.10 -18.89
CA TYR A 418 -4.60 -12.19 -18.26
C TYR A 418 -3.53 -12.70 -19.23
N SER A 419 -2.27 -12.63 -18.81
CA SER A 419 -1.10 -12.95 -19.63
C SER A 419 -0.60 -14.37 -19.42
N GLY A 420 -0.90 -15.00 -18.28
CA GLY A 420 -0.39 -16.33 -17.92
C GLY A 420 -1.13 -17.51 -18.56
N PRO A 421 -0.72 -18.74 -18.20
CA PRO A 421 -1.30 -19.99 -18.66
C PRO A 421 -2.81 -20.03 -18.37
N GLY A 422 -3.61 -20.55 -19.30
CA GLY A 422 -5.06 -20.66 -19.15
C GLY A 422 -5.81 -19.32 -19.04
N ARG A 423 -5.13 -18.17 -19.19
CA ARG A 423 -5.70 -16.81 -19.11
C ARG A 423 -6.43 -16.54 -17.79
N VAL A 424 -5.88 -17.06 -16.69
CA VAL A 424 -6.43 -16.88 -15.34
C VAL A 424 -5.84 -15.66 -14.63
N ASN A 425 -4.53 -15.41 -14.79
CA ASN A 425 -3.79 -14.35 -14.11
C ASN A 425 -2.96 -13.49 -15.09
N ARG A 426 -2.60 -12.27 -14.66
CA ARG A 426 -1.61 -11.41 -15.35
C ARG A 426 -0.29 -11.49 -14.60
N LEU A 427 0.68 -12.17 -15.19
CA LEU A 427 1.95 -12.51 -14.56
C LEU A 427 3.14 -11.74 -15.18
N ASP A 428 3.00 -11.20 -16.39
CA ASP A 428 4.14 -10.71 -17.19
C ASP A 428 4.17 -9.18 -17.25
N TYR A 429 4.96 -8.54 -16.39
CA TYR A 429 5.01 -7.08 -16.26
C TYR A 429 6.22 -6.48 -16.99
N LEU A 430 6.06 -5.25 -17.47
CA LEU A 430 7.17 -4.39 -17.89
C LEU A 430 7.05 -3.11 -17.08
N PHE A 431 7.86 -3.02 -16.02
CA PHE A 431 7.97 -1.82 -15.21
C PHE A 431 9.02 -0.89 -15.80
N ILE A 432 8.66 0.37 -15.97
CA ILE A 432 9.50 1.38 -16.59
C ILE A 432 9.54 2.59 -15.66
N ASP A 433 10.71 3.23 -15.53
CA ASP A 433 10.84 4.49 -14.80
C ASP A 433 9.74 5.48 -15.18
N HIS A 434 9.17 6.16 -14.18
CA HIS A 434 8.01 7.02 -14.32
C HIS A 434 8.22 8.10 -15.39
N ASP A 435 9.39 8.73 -15.42
CA ASP A 435 9.70 9.80 -16.37
C ASP A 435 9.93 9.23 -17.77
N LEU A 436 10.61 8.09 -17.88
CA LEU A 436 10.80 7.39 -19.15
C LEU A 436 9.45 6.94 -19.75
N ALA A 437 8.58 6.36 -18.94
CA ALA A 437 7.25 5.91 -19.36
C ALA A 437 6.36 7.08 -19.76
N THR A 438 6.33 8.17 -18.98
CA THR A 438 5.46 9.33 -19.24
C THR A 438 5.90 10.11 -20.48
N ASN A 439 7.21 10.22 -20.73
CA ASN A 439 7.74 11.08 -21.79
C ASN A 439 8.00 10.35 -23.12
N LEU A 440 8.33 9.06 -23.06
CA LEU A 440 8.79 8.31 -24.22
C LEU A 440 7.92 7.11 -24.55
N CYS A 441 7.07 6.61 -23.65
CA CYS A 441 6.19 5.51 -24.01
C CYS A 441 5.06 5.98 -24.94
N THR A 442 4.95 5.33 -26.09
CA THR A 442 3.90 5.61 -27.09
C THR A 442 2.79 4.58 -27.07
N SER A 443 3.10 3.34 -26.71
CA SER A 443 2.13 2.26 -26.63
C SER A 443 2.62 1.11 -25.75
N ALA A 444 1.67 0.40 -25.16
CA ALA A 444 1.89 -0.85 -24.44
C ALA A 444 0.76 -1.84 -24.82
N SER A 445 1.14 -3.08 -25.12
CA SER A 445 0.19 -4.11 -25.58
C SER A 445 0.62 -5.52 -25.18
N TYR A 446 -0.36 -6.42 -25.07
CA TYR A 446 -0.11 -7.86 -24.99
C TYR A 446 -0.52 -8.50 -26.31
N LEU A 447 0.35 -9.36 -26.84
CA LEU A 447 0.23 -9.98 -28.14
C LEU A 447 0.29 -11.51 -27.99
N PRO A 448 -0.37 -12.29 -28.87
CA PRO A 448 -0.18 -13.72 -28.92
C PRO A 448 1.30 -14.08 -29.03
N ASN A 449 1.72 -15.10 -28.27
CA ASN A 449 3.10 -15.52 -28.27
C ASN A 449 3.42 -16.32 -29.54
N THR A 450 4.22 -15.73 -30.42
CA THR A 450 4.64 -16.33 -31.68
C THR A 450 5.81 -17.31 -31.53
N PHE A 451 6.37 -17.46 -30.34
CA PHE A 451 7.58 -18.26 -30.06
C PHE A 451 7.29 -19.58 -29.33
N GLY A 452 6.02 -19.96 -29.17
CA GLY A 452 5.65 -21.30 -28.68
C GLY A 452 5.44 -21.44 -27.16
N GLY A 453 5.11 -20.36 -26.45
CA GLY A 453 4.71 -20.41 -25.03
C GLY A 453 3.22 -20.13 -24.80
N ASP A 454 2.69 -20.57 -23.67
CA ASP A 454 1.29 -20.37 -23.26
C ASP A 454 1.00 -18.99 -22.64
N HIS A 455 2.04 -18.20 -22.36
CA HIS A 455 1.93 -16.80 -21.96
C HIS A 455 1.62 -15.85 -23.14
N LEU A 456 1.08 -14.66 -22.87
CA LEU A 456 1.04 -13.55 -23.83
C LEU A 456 2.38 -12.80 -23.82
N ARG A 457 2.80 -12.32 -24.98
CA ARG A 457 3.97 -11.44 -25.09
C ARG A 457 3.58 -10.01 -24.71
N HIS A 458 4.13 -9.49 -23.63
CA HIS A 458 4.03 -8.07 -23.30
C HIS A 458 5.04 -7.26 -24.14
N SER A 459 4.58 -6.19 -24.78
CA SER A 459 5.40 -5.31 -25.62
C SER A 459 5.11 -3.84 -25.32
N VAL A 460 6.19 -3.06 -25.20
CA VAL A 460 6.14 -1.61 -24.98
C VAL A 460 6.99 -0.94 -26.05
N THR A 461 6.47 0.14 -26.64
CA THR A 461 7.20 0.92 -27.64
C THR A 461 7.56 2.28 -27.07
N LEU A 462 8.86 2.54 -26.96
CA LEU A 462 9.41 3.85 -26.59
C LEU A 462 9.75 4.63 -27.86
N SER A 463 9.39 5.90 -27.93
CA SER A 463 9.77 6.78 -29.04
C SER A 463 11.22 7.25 -28.88
N HIS A 464 11.88 7.42 -30.02
CA HIS A 464 13.24 8.00 -30.09
C HIS A 464 13.26 9.52 -29.87
N THR A 465 12.08 10.14 -29.86
CA THR A 465 11.81 11.57 -29.70
C THR A 465 10.62 11.70 -28.75
N GLN A 466 10.76 12.49 -27.67
CA GLN A 466 9.67 12.82 -26.74
C GLN A 466 8.36 12.99 -27.49
N SER A 467 7.33 12.21 -27.14
CA SER A 467 5.98 12.49 -27.62
C SER A 467 5.70 13.94 -27.26
N PRO A 468 5.27 14.79 -28.21
CA PRO A 468 5.03 16.20 -27.92
C PRO A 468 3.99 16.24 -26.80
N SER A 469 4.43 16.67 -25.61
CA SER A 469 3.57 16.79 -24.44
C SER A 469 2.27 17.46 -24.88
N SER A 470 1.14 16.89 -24.48
CA SER A 470 -0.13 17.60 -24.55
C SER A 470 0.07 18.97 -23.90
N ARG A 471 0.14 20.02 -24.73
CA ARG A 471 0.40 21.43 -24.38
C ARG A 471 1.27 21.61 -23.13
N SER A 472 2.58 21.71 -23.34
CA SER A 472 3.56 22.19 -22.36
C SER A 472 2.96 23.27 -21.45
N TYR A 473 2.92 23.01 -20.15
CA TYR A 473 2.54 24.00 -19.14
C TYR A 473 3.44 25.23 -19.31
N TRP A 474 2.84 26.39 -19.57
CA TRP A 474 3.57 27.65 -19.72
C TRP A 474 4.43 27.91 -18.46
N ARG A 475 5.74 28.07 -18.66
CA ARG A 475 6.70 28.52 -17.65
C ARG A 475 7.01 30.00 -17.90
N LEU A 476 7.12 30.79 -16.84
CA LEU A 476 7.45 32.22 -16.94
C LEU A 476 8.83 32.40 -17.62
N PRO A 477 8.89 32.99 -18.81
CA PRO A 477 10.16 33.26 -19.50
C PRO A 477 10.93 34.36 -18.76
N ARG A 478 12.24 34.16 -18.57
CA ARG A 478 13.10 35.10 -17.82
C ARG A 478 13.20 36.45 -18.52
N GLU A 479 13.04 36.49 -19.83
CA GLU A 479 13.09 37.71 -20.66
C GLU A 479 11.95 38.67 -20.35
N LEU A 480 10.78 38.16 -19.90
CA LEU A 480 9.71 39.03 -19.44
C LEU A 480 10.10 39.81 -18.17
N LEU A 481 11.02 39.27 -17.37
CA LEU A 481 11.53 39.94 -16.17
C LEU A 481 12.68 40.91 -16.50
N ALA A 482 13.09 41.03 -17.77
CA ALA A 482 14.01 42.08 -18.21
C ALA A 482 13.29 43.39 -18.57
N ASP A 483 11.97 43.34 -18.82
CA ASP A 483 11.16 44.54 -19.09
C ASP A 483 10.81 45.27 -17.77
N PRO A 484 11.31 46.50 -17.55
CA PRO A 484 11.04 47.25 -16.32
C PRO A 484 9.55 47.49 -16.08
N HIS A 485 8.73 47.57 -17.12
CA HIS A 485 7.29 47.78 -17.01
C HIS A 485 6.57 46.53 -16.49
N ILE A 486 7.04 45.34 -16.86
CA ILE A 486 6.50 44.07 -16.35
C ILE A 486 6.87 43.90 -14.87
N ILE A 487 8.11 44.20 -14.49
CA ILE A 487 8.55 44.17 -13.08
C ILE A 487 7.73 45.16 -12.25
N LEU A 488 7.56 46.39 -12.74
CA LEU A 488 6.79 47.42 -12.06
C LEU A 488 5.32 46.99 -11.90
N GLY A 489 4.72 46.43 -12.95
CA GLY A 489 3.34 45.93 -12.90
C GLY A 489 3.14 44.77 -11.92
N ILE A 490 4.10 43.83 -11.85
CA ILE A 490 4.08 42.74 -10.86
C ILE A 490 4.14 43.32 -9.44
N ARG A 491 5.04 44.27 -9.19
CA ARG A 491 5.20 44.91 -7.87
C ARG A 491 3.96 45.69 -7.46
N GLN A 492 3.35 46.44 -8.37
CA GLN A 492 2.11 47.18 -8.11
C GLN A 492 0.94 46.23 -7.78
N GLU A 493 0.75 45.17 -8.54
CA GLU A 493 -0.31 44.19 -8.28
C GLU A 493 -0.07 43.38 -7.00
N ALA A 494 1.19 43.15 -6.63
CA ALA A 494 1.53 42.52 -5.35
C ALA A 494 1.27 43.47 -4.17
N ALA A 495 1.55 44.76 -4.32
CA ALA A 495 1.25 45.78 -3.30
C ALA A 495 -0.27 45.91 -3.07
N LEU A 496 -1.06 45.94 -4.15
CA LEU A 496 -2.53 45.97 -4.06
C LEU A 496 -3.08 44.72 -3.37
N LEU A 497 -2.54 43.53 -3.67
CA LEU A 497 -2.94 42.30 -2.97
C LEU A 497 -2.64 42.39 -1.48
N LEU A 498 -1.48 42.93 -1.10
CA LEU A 498 -1.10 43.09 0.30
C LEU A 498 -2.04 44.07 1.02
N GLU A 499 -2.38 45.19 0.39
CA GLU A 499 -3.38 46.14 0.90
C GLU A 499 -4.75 45.48 1.10
N ASP A 500 -5.22 44.69 0.12
CA ASP A 500 -6.48 43.94 0.22
C ASP A 500 -6.46 42.92 1.38
N MET A 501 -5.34 42.22 1.57
CA MET A 501 -5.18 41.23 2.66
C MET A 501 -5.16 41.90 4.03
N ILE A 502 -4.53 43.07 4.16
CA ILE A 502 -4.49 43.86 5.40
C ILE A 502 -5.89 44.43 5.71
N ALA A 503 -6.62 44.90 4.70
CA ALA A 503 -7.98 45.43 4.86
C ALA A 503 -9.02 44.36 5.25
N ALA A 504 -8.74 43.07 4.98
CA ALA A 504 -9.64 41.95 5.24
C ALA A 504 -8.97 40.82 6.06
N PRO A 505 -8.72 41.03 7.38
CA PRO A 505 -7.98 40.08 8.21
C PRO A 505 -8.72 38.75 8.45
N LEU A 506 -10.03 38.70 8.23
CA LEU A 506 -10.85 37.48 8.37
C LEU A 506 -11.08 36.75 7.04
N ALA A 507 -10.55 37.25 5.93
CA ALA A 507 -10.69 36.60 4.62
C ALA A 507 -9.74 35.41 4.46
N ASN A 508 -10.08 34.48 3.57
CA ASN A 508 -9.19 33.37 3.23
C ASN A 508 -8.00 33.86 2.38
N HIS A 509 -6.90 34.15 3.04
CA HIS A 509 -5.66 34.65 2.43
C HIS A 509 -5.08 33.70 1.39
N GLY A 510 -5.22 32.38 1.59
CA GLY A 510 -4.80 31.37 0.61
C GLY A 510 -5.58 31.46 -0.71
N ALA A 511 -6.90 31.66 -0.63
CA ALA A 511 -7.75 31.85 -1.81
C ALA A 511 -7.45 33.17 -2.54
N MET A 512 -7.14 34.25 -1.80
CA MET A 512 -6.73 35.54 -2.37
C MET A 512 -5.40 35.43 -3.12
N TRP A 513 -4.41 34.77 -2.51
CA TRP A 513 -3.10 34.48 -3.12
C TRP A 513 -3.23 33.62 -4.37
N TYR A 514 -3.97 32.51 -4.30
CA TYR A 514 -4.17 31.63 -5.45
C TYR A 514 -4.92 32.34 -6.60
N GLY A 515 -5.94 33.12 -6.27
CA GLY A 515 -6.66 33.96 -7.24
C GLY A 515 -5.75 34.98 -7.92
N TRP A 516 -4.85 35.61 -7.17
CA TRP A 516 -3.84 36.52 -7.71
C TRP A 516 -2.85 35.80 -8.63
N LEU A 517 -2.29 34.65 -8.21
CA LEU A 517 -1.38 33.84 -9.04
C LEU A 517 -2.01 33.48 -10.39
N LYS A 518 -3.29 33.07 -10.39
CA LYS A 518 -4.01 32.71 -11.62
C LYS A 518 -4.19 33.91 -12.55
N ARG A 519 -4.58 35.08 -12.02
CA ARG A 519 -4.71 36.32 -12.80
C ARG A 519 -3.36 36.77 -13.35
N MET A 520 -2.32 36.73 -12.53
CA MET A 520 -0.99 37.19 -12.90
C MET A 520 -0.35 36.29 -13.96
N LYS A 521 -0.49 34.97 -13.82
CA LYS A 521 -0.12 34.02 -14.89
C LYS A 521 -0.84 34.34 -16.20
N GLY A 522 -2.15 34.60 -16.16
CA GLY A 522 -2.93 34.96 -17.36
C GLY A 522 -2.42 36.24 -18.05
N ARG A 523 -2.10 37.28 -17.27
CA ARG A 523 -1.54 38.54 -17.78
C ARG A 523 -0.14 38.34 -18.36
N LEU A 524 0.74 37.62 -17.67
CA LEU A 524 2.11 37.37 -18.12
C LEU A 524 2.16 36.49 -19.38
N VAL A 525 1.27 35.50 -19.52
CA VAL A 525 1.10 34.73 -20.76
C VAL A 525 0.72 35.64 -21.92
N LYS A 526 -0.17 36.61 -21.68
CA LYS A 526 -0.58 37.59 -22.71
C LYS A 526 0.57 38.51 -23.10
N CYS A 527 1.30 39.05 -22.12
CA CYS A 527 2.50 39.87 -22.37
C CYS A 527 3.56 39.07 -23.14
N HIS A 528 3.79 37.80 -22.79
CA HIS A 528 4.72 36.94 -23.52
C HIS A 528 4.33 36.77 -24.98
N ARG A 529 3.05 36.53 -25.25
CA ARG A 529 2.53 36.38 -26.60
C ARG A 529 2.72 37.67 -27.41
N GLN A 530 2.37 38.81 -26.81
CA GLN A 530 2.54 40.12 -27.44
C GLN A 530 4.02 40.44 -27.72
N TYR A 531 4.92 40.06 -26.82
CA TYR A 531 6.36 40.20 -27.00
C TYR A 531 6.87 39.38 -28.20
N LEU A 532 6.45 38.11 -28.31
CA LEU A 532 6.81 37.26 -29.44
C LEU A 532 6.21 37.74 -30.77
N GLU A 533 4.96 38.17 -30.75
CA GLU A 533 4.27 38.74 -31.92
C GLU A 533 4.93 40.04 -32.37
N ALA A 534 5.32 40.94 -31.46
CA ALA A 534 6.03 42.18 -31.77
C ALA A 534 7.40 41.91 -32.41
N ASN A 535 8.17 40.95 -31.88
CA ASN A 535 9.46 40.57 -32.46
C ASN A 535 9.32 39.97 -33.87
N THR A 536 8.31 39.12 -34.07
CA THR A 536 8.01 38.53 -35.38
C THR A 536 7.55 39.60 -36.38
N THR A 537 6.72 40.53 -35.92
CA THR A 537 6.21 41.65 -36.73
C THR A 537 7.33 42.62 -37.13
N THR A 538 8.28 42.88 -36.23
CA THR A 538 9.47 43.71 -36.53
C THR A 538 10.33 43.10 -37.62
N LEU A 539 10.62 41.79 -37.55
CA LEU A 539 11.37 41.08 -38.59
C LEU A 539 10.60 41.08 -39.92
N HIS A 540 9.29 40.86 -39.89
CA HIS A 540 8.45 40.88 -41.08
C HIS A 540 8.39 42.28 -41.72
N HIS A 541 8.28 43.34 -40.92
CA HIS A 541 8.31 44.71 -41.39
C HIS A 541 9.65 45.07 -42.05
N LEU A 542 10.78 44.61 -41.48
CA LEU A 542 12.10 44.80 -42.08
C LEU A 542 12.25 44.04 -43.41
N GLN A 543 11.68 42.83 -43.52
CA GLN A 543 11.62 42.08 -44.79
C GLN A 543 10.81 42.81 -45.85
N LEU A 544 9.65 43.37 -45.47
CA LEU A 544 8.81 44.17 -46.39
C LEU A 544 9.54 45.44 -46.84
N ARG A 545 10.30 46.10 -45.95
CA ARG A 545 11.13 47.26 -46.30
C ARG A 545 12.24 46.91 -47.28
N VAL A 546 12.88 45.75 -47.14
CA VAL A 546 13.85 45.25 -48.14
C VAL A 546 13.18 45.03 -49.49
N ALA A 547 12.04 44.34 -49.52
CA ALA A 547 11.30 44.07 -50.75
C ALA A 547 10.77 45.35 -51.44
N ALA A 548 10.39 46.36 -50.65
CA ALA A 548 9.96 47.66 -51.16
C ALA A 548 11.14 48.46 -51.73
N ALA A 549 12.29 48.49 -51.03
CA ALA A 549 13.50 49.15 -51.52
C ALA A 549 14.03 48.48 -52.81
N GLN A 550 13.99 47.15 -52.89
CA GLN A 550 14.38 46.40 -54.09
C GLN A 550 13.49 46.75 -55.29
N ARG A 551 12.16 46.74 -55.11
CA ARG A 551 11.22 47.14 -56.17
C ARG A 551 11.39 48.59 -56.59
N ALA A 552 11.63 49.51 -55.66
CA ALA A 552 11.87 50.91 -55.98
C ALA A 552 13.16 51.09 -56.80
N PHE A 553 14.21 50.34 -56.49
CA PHE A 553 15.45 50.32 -57.26
C PHE A 553 15.27 49.71 -58.66
N GLU A 554 14.51 48.62 -58.78
CA GLU A 554 14.19 47.96 -60.07
C GLU A 554 13.39 48.87 -61.00
N VAL A 555 12.47 49.68 -60.45
CA VAL A 555 11.59 50.56 -61.23
C VAL A 555 12.27 51.90 -61.58
N ASN A 556 13.02 52.50 -60.65
CA ASN A 556 13.54 53.86 -60.82
C ASN A 556 15.05 53.92 -61.13
N GLY A 557 15.78 52.80 -61.02
CA GLY A 557 17.22 52.70 -61.33
C GLY A 557 18.17 53.40 -60.33
N PHE A 558 17.64 54.13 -59.35
CA PHE A 558 18.38 54.83 -58.30
C PHE A 558 17.95 54.32 -56.91
N GLY A 559 18.84 54.37 -55.90
CA GLY A 559 18.53 53.90 -54.52
C GLY A 559 19.21 52.61 -54.07
N ALA A 560 20.30 52.19 -54.72
CA ALA A 560 21.09 51.01 -54.31
C ALA A 560 21.58 51.09 -52.85
N ALA A 561 21.88 52.30 -52.36
CA ALA A 561 22.26 52.56 -50.97
C ALA A 561 21.12 52.25 -49.99
N ASP A 562 19.86 52.55 -50.35
CA ASP A 562 18.69 52.28 -49.51
C ASP A 562 18.38 50.78 -49.43
N VAL A 563 18.61 50.04 -50.52
CA VAL A 563 18.56 48.57 -50.52
C VAL A 563 19.63 48.00 -49.59
N GLY A 564 20.84 48.54 -49.65
CA GLY A 564 21.94 48.17 -48.75
C GLY A 564 21.61 48.43 -47.28
N ALA A 565 21.10 49.62 -46.96
CA ALA A 565 20.71 49.99 -45.60
C ALA A 565 19.56 49.12 -45.05
N ALA A 566 18.54 48.83 -45.86
CA ALA A 566 17.43 47.97 -45.45
C ALA A 566 17.87 46.52 -45.23
N LYS A 567 18.75 45.99 -46.08
CA LYS A 567 19.34 44.65 -45.91
C LYS A 567 20.19 44.57 -44.65
N LEU A 568 21.03 45.57 -44.42
CA LEU A 568 21.88 45.65 -43.23
C LEU A 568 21.03 45.67 -41.95
N ALA A 569 19.95 46.45 -41.92
CA ALA A 569 19.04 46.50 -40.77
C ALA A 569 18.33 45.14 -40.50
N LEU A 570 17.93 44.43 -41.57
CA LEU A 570 17.37 43.09 -41.44
C LEU A 570 18.41 42.06 -40.96
N GLU A 571 19.63 42.13 -41.49
CA GLU A 571 20.75 41.26 -41.12
C GLU A 571 21.14 41.46 -39.66
N GLN A 572 21.21 42.72 -39.20
CA GLN A 572 21.52 43.05 -37.82
C GLN A 572 20.43 42.56 -36.86
N ALA A 573 19.16 42.84 -37.13
CA ALA A 573 18.05 42.34 -36.32
C ALA A 573 17.97 40.80 -36.32
N SER A 574 18.28 40.16 -37.45
CA SER A 574 18.35 38.70 -37.56
C SER A 574 19.58 38.10 -36.87
N ALA A 575 20.69 38.84 -36.81
CA ALA A 575 21.90 38.44 -36.08
C ALA A 575 21.68 38.55 -34.56
N GLU A 576 21.07 39.63 -34.08
CA GLU A 576 20.68 39.79 -32.69
C GLU A 576 19.68 38.71 -32.25
N HIS A 577 18.69 38.39 -33.08
CA HIS A 577 17.74 37.31 -32.80
C HIS A 577 18.42 35.94 -32.74
N ARG A 578 19.36 35.67 -33.66
CA ARG A 578 20.18 34.44 -33.63
C ARG A 578 21.07 34.38 -32.40
N GLN A 579 21.73 35.48 -32.04
CA GLN A 579 22.58 35.57 -30.86
C GLN A 579 21.76 35.30 -29.59
N HIS A 580 20.60 35.93 -29.44
CA HIS A 580 19.71 35.66 -28.30
C HIS A 580 19.26 34.19 -28.25
N ALA A 581 19.03 33.55 -29.39
CA ALA A 581 18.69 32.12 -29.45
C ALA A 581 19.90 31.24 -29.04
N MET A 582 21.10 31.61 -29.48
CA MET A 582 22.35 30.94 -29.09
C MET A 582 22.65 31.14 -27.60
N ASP A 583 22.41 32.33 -27.04
CA ASP A 583 22.61 32.62 -25.61
C ASP A 583 21.62 31.84 -24.75
N ARG A 584 20.34 31.71 -25.15
CA ARG A 584 19.39 30.79 -24.49
C ARG A 584 19.85 29.34 -24.53
N GLN A 585 20.40 28.92 -25.66
CA GLN A 585 20.91 27.58 -25.82
C GLN A 585 22.18 27.37 -24.98
N PHE A 586 23.04 28.37 -24.88
CA PHE A 586 24.20 28.40 -24.00
C PHE A 586 23.80 28.37 -22.52
N ASP A 587 22.86 29.20 -22.08
CA ASP A 587 22.33 29.18 -20.72
C ASP A 587 21.68 27.83 -20.38
N PHE A 588 20.96 27.25 -21.33
CA PHE A 588 20.46 25.89 -21.20
C PHE A 588 21.60 24.88 -21.04
N HIS A 589 22.66 24.99 -21.84
CA HIS A 589 23.83 24.12 -21.73
C HIS A 589 24.61 24.32 -20.43
N ALA A 590 24.92 25.55 -20.02
CA ALA A 590 25.67 25.85 -18.79
C ALA A 590 24.92 25.39 -17.55
N ASN A 591 23.61 25.66 -17.45
CA ASN A 591 22.82 25.30 -16.26
C ASN A 591 22.40 23.82 -16.22
N THR A 592 22.44 23.11 -17.35
CA THR A 592 21.94 21.72 -17.45
C THR A 592 23.06 20.70 -17.67
N ASN A 593 24.23 21.09 -18.23
CA ASN A 593 25.39 20.21 -18.39
C ASN A 593 26.18 20.03 -17.09
N GLU A 594 26.12 20.94 -16.14
CA GLU A 594 26.82 20.75 -14.85
C GLU A 594 26.05 19.82 -13.89
N ARG A 595 24.87 19.34 -14.29
CA ARG A 595 24.08 18.35 -13.55
C ARG A 595 24.13 17.02 -14.28
N GLY A 596 24.33 15.93 -13.54
CA GLY A 596 24.37 14.54 -14.04
C GLY A 596 23.03 14.06 -14.61
N THR A 597 22.61 14.65 -15.74
CA THR A 597 21.38 14.36 -16.47
C THR A 597 21.71 13.62 -17.77
N SER A 598 20.72 12.98 -18.41
CA SER A 598 20.95 12.27 -19.70
C SER A 598 21.53 13.17 -20.81
N HIS A 599 21.37 14.50 -20.69
CA HIS A 599 21.98 15.48 -21.59
C HIS A 599 23.50 15.60 -21.42
N PHE A 600 24.03 15.50 -20.19
CA PHE A 600 25.47 15.49 -19.93
C PHE A 600 26.15 14.25 -20.51
N PHE A 601 25.48 13.10 -20.43
CA PHE A 601 25.99 11.81 -20.92
C PHE A 601 25.67 11.53 -22.40
N ARG A 602 25.10 12.50 -23.13
CA ARG A 602 24.85 12.38 -24.57
C ARG A 602 26.16 12.44 -25.34
N ARG A 603 26.35 11.54 -26.33
CA ARG A 603 27.46 11.64 -27.29
C ARG A 603 27.45 13.02 -27.99
N PRO A 604 28.59 13.73 -28.10
CA PRO A 604 28.67 14.97 -28.85
C PRO A 604 28.18 14.73 -30.27
N GLN A 605 27.25 15.55 -30.76
CA GLN A 605 26.86 15.48 -32.17
C GLN A 605 28.01 16.05 -33.00
N GLY A 606 28.74 15.13 -33.64
CA GLY A 606 29.96 15.32 -34.40
C GLY A 606 30.25 16.72 -34.93
N THR A 607 31.08 17.46 -34.20
CA THR A 607 31.97 18.45 -34.81
C THR A 607 33.13 17.69 -35.42
N LYS A 608 33.11 17.49 -36.75
CA LYS A 608 34.28 17.08 -37.51
C LYS A 608 35.27 18.24 -37.50
N VAL A 609 36.09 18.34 -36.44
CA VAL A 609 37.33 19.12 -36.52
C VAL A 609 38.31 18.24 -37.31
N PRO A 610 38.74 18.62 -38.52
CA PRO A 610 39.69 17.81 -39.27
C PRO A 610 41.04 17.95 -38.57
N ILE A 611 41.52 16.84 -37.99
CA ILE A 611 42.90 16.74 -37.57
C ILE A 611 43.69 16.40 -38.84
N THR A 612 44.17 17.41 -39.55
CA THR A 612 45.27 17.21 -40.51
C THR A 612 46.57 17.20 -39.71
N CYS A 613 47.19 16.03 -39.57
CA CYS A 613 48.58 15.92 -39.14
C CYS A 613 49.48 15.78 -40.39
N PRO A 614 50.67 16.41 -40.40
CA PRO A 614 51.70 16.15 -41.41
C PRO A 614 52.26 14.74 -41.32
#